data_AF-A0A102D5E4-F1
#
_entry.id   AF-A0A102D5E4-F1
#
_cell.length_a   1.000
_cell.length_b   1.000
_cell.length_c   1.000
_cell.angle_alpha   90.00
_cell.angle_beta   90.00
_cell.angle_gamma   90.00
#
_symmetry.space_group_name_H-M   'P 1'
#
loop_
_entity.id
_entity.type
_entity.pdbx_description
1 polymer ?
#
loop_
_entity_poly.entity_id
_entity_poly.type
_entity_poly.pdbx_seq_one_letter_code
_entity_poly.pdbx_strand_id
1 'polypeptide(L)'
;MQIISAFDDIACVTTGITVTNPAMVARIQIQSACMSDYEIAAHLANAIASATDAAHARAWEESQFGEAHAETLVDHEYFEDLVVAWSLVATQREIDSLDGLLTEAVAVH
;
A
#
# COMPACT_ATOMS: atom_id res chain seq x y z
N MET A 1 5.78 23.35 -17.30
CA MET A 1 5.11 22.03 -17.17
C MET A 1 5.96 21.23 -16.21
N GLN A 2 5.71 21.35 -14.91
CA GLN A 2 6.43 20.58 -13.90
C GLN A 2 5.66 19.28 -13.67
N ILE A 3 6.34 18.17 -13.89
CA ILE A 3 5.90 16.84 -13.47
C ILE A 3 5.99 16.89 -11.94
N ILE A 4 4.84 17.10 -11.28
CA ILE A 4 4.72 16.87 -9.85
C ILE A 4 4.91 15.36 -9.71
N SER A 5 6.06 14.95 -9.16
CA SER A 5 6.41 13.56 -8.96
C SER A 5 5.31 12.89 -8.14
N ALA A 6 4.81 11.75 -8.60
CA ALA A 6 3.89 10.89 -7.85
C ALA A 6 4.38 10.59 -6.41
N PHE A 7 5.69 10.75 -6.17
CA PHE A 7 6.33 10.60 -4.86
C PHE A 7 6.13 11.78 -3.89
N ASP A 8 5.87 13.01 -4.35
CA ASP A 8 5.57 14.14 -3.43
C ASP A 8 4.19 13.97 -2.79
N ASP A 9 3.23 13.40 -3.52
CA ASP A 9 1.94 12.98 -2.95
C ASP A 9 2.14 11.83 -1.94
N ILE A 10 3.04 10.88 -2.23
CA ILE A 10 3.40 9.80 -1.30
C ILE A 10 4.06 10.36 -0.04
N ALA A 11 4.94 11.37 -0.13
CA ALA A 11 5.58 11.97 1.04
C ALA A 11 4.56 12.65 2.00
N CYS A 12 3.50 13.25 1.45
CA CYS A 12 2.40 13.80 2.24
C CYS A 12 1.55 12.70 2.91
N VAL A 13 1.38 11.57 2.22
CA VAL A 13 0.68 10.37 2.74
C VAL A 13 1.52 9.61 3.78
N THR A 14 2.84 9.64 3.63
CA THR A 14 3.85 9.04 4.54
C THR A 14 3.80 9.67 5.94
N THR A 15 3.45 10.96 6.04
CA THR A 15 3.22 11.64 7.33
C THR A 15 1.82 11.41 7.88
N GLY A 16 0.84 11.11 7.03
CA GLY A 16 -0.55 10.88 7.43
C GLY A 16 -0.71 9.63 8.30
N ILE A 17 -0.22 8.48 7.81
CA ILE A 17 -0.45 7.20 8.52
C ILE A 17 0.27 7.09 9.85
N THR A 18 1.44 7.73 9.98
CA THR A 18 2.17 7.73 11.26
C THR A 18 1.40 8.48 12.35
N VAL A 19 0.43 9.32 11.96
CA VAL A 19 -0.49 10.03 12.86
C VAL A 19 -1.83 9.30 12.99
N THR A 20 -2.43 8.82 11.87
CA THR A 20 -3.75 8.18 11.89
C THR A 20 -3.72 6.74 12.41
N ASN A 21 -2.63 6.00 12.15
CA ASN A 21 -2.47 4.60 12.52
C ASN A 21 -1.01 4.24 12.90
N PRO A 22 -0.45 4.83 13.97
CA PRO A 22 0.93 4.58 14.40
C PRO A 22 1.19 3.10 14.76
N ALA A 23 0.16 2.39 15.22
CA ALA A 23 0.27 0.99 15.60
C ALA A 23 0.51 0.07 14.39
N MET A 24 -0.16 0.33 13.25
CA MET A 24 0.08 -0.43 12.02
C MET A 24 1.51 -0.21 11.52
N VAL A 25 1.96 1.05 11.48
CA VAL A 25 3.32 1.40 11.05
C VAL A 25 4.36 0.69 11.91
N ALA A 26 4.23 0.76 13.25
CA ALA A 26 5.17 0.10 14.15
C ALA A 26 5.23 -1.41 13.93
N ARG A 27 4.07 -2.07 13.72
CA ARG A 27 4.02 -3.51 13.43
C ARG A 27 4.72 -3.86 12.12
N ILE A 28 4.47 -3.10 11.06
CA ILE A 28 5.06 -3.35 9.74
C ILE A 28 6.56 -3.09 9.75
N GLN A 29 7.02 -2.05 10.46
CA GLN A 29 8.45 -1.79 10.66
C GLN A 29 9.16 -2.92 11.43
N ILE A 30 8.53 -3.45 12.48
CA ILE A 30 9.07 -4.61 13.21
C ILE A 30 9.12 -5.83 12.30
N GLN A 31 8.06 -6.07 11.53
CA GLN A 31 7.97 -7.19 10.59
C GLN A 31 9.02 -7.10 9.48
N SER A 32 9.27 -5.91 8.94
CA SER A 32 10.22 -5.69 7.85
C SER A 32 11.68 -5.77 8.28
N ALA A 33 11.98 -5.70 9.59
CA ALA A 33 13.35 -5.62 10.10
C ALA A 33 14.25 -6.81 9.70
N CYS A 34 13.66 -7.98 9.43
CA CYS A 34 14.37 -9.18 8.98
C CYS A 34 14.09 -9.57 7.52
N MET A 35 13.36 -8.74 6.77
CA MET A 35 12.97 -9.02 5.39
C MET A 35 14.00 -8.49 4.39
N SER A 36 14.14 -9.20 3.28
CA SER A 36 14.84 -8.72 2.09
C SER A 36 14.02 -7.65 1.36
N ASP A 37 14.69 -6.85 0.53
CA ASP A 37 14.03 -5.83 -0.29
C ASP A 37 13.02 -6.47 -1.26
N TYR A 38 13.26 -7.71 -1.68
CA TYR A 38 12.32 -8.52 -2.46
C TYR A 38 11.04 -8.85 -1.70
N GLU A 39 11.15 -9.29 -0.45
CA GLU A 39 9.99 -9.59 0.39
C GLU A 39 9.19 -8.32 0.70
N ILE A 40 9.87 -7.19 0.93
CA ILE A 40 9.22 -5.89 1.15
C ILE A 40 8.47 -5.44 -0.12
N ALA A 41 9.10 -5.54 -1.29
CA ALA A 41 8.46 -5.20 -2.56
C ALA A 41 7.25 -6.11 -2.85
N ALA A 42 7.35 -7.42 -2.58
CA ALA A 42 6.25 -8.36 -2.72
C ALA A 42 5.08 -8.02 -1.77
N HIS A 43 5.37 -7.67 -0.52
CA HIS A 43 4.36 -7.23 0.43
C HIS A 43 3.67 -5.92 0.00
N LEU A 44 4.43 -4.95 -0.50
CA LEU A 44 3.88 -3.72 -1.06
C LEU A 44 3.00 -3.99 -2.29
N ALA A 45 3.45 -4.83 -3.22
CA ALA A 45 2.67 -5.23 -4.38
C ALA A 45 1.34 -5.90 -3.99
N ASN A 46 1.39 -6.82 -3.03
CA ASN A 46 0.19 -7.49 -2.53
C ASN A 46 -0.78 -6.53 -1.82
N ALA A 47 -0.26 -5.56 -1.07
CA ALA A 47 -1.07 -4.52 -0.45
C ALA A 47 -1.78 -3.67 -1.50
N ILE A 48 -1.08 -3.27 -2.58
CA ILE A 48 -1.67 -2.49 -3.69
C ILE A 48 -2.78 -3.26 -4.39
N ALA A 49 -2.55 -4.55 -4.67
CA ALA A 49 -3.57 -5.41 -5.26
C ALA A 49 -4.81 -5.52 -4.36
N SER A 50 -4.59 -5.75 -3.06
CA SER A 50 -5.67 -5.88 -2.08
C SER A 50 -6.47 -4.56 -1.91
N ALA A 51 -5.80 -3.41 -1.91
CA ALA A 51 -6.45 -2.10 -1.89
C ALA A 51 -7.28 -1.85 -3.15
N THR A 52 -6.77 -2.27 -4.31
CA THR A 52 -7.49 -2.17 -5.59
C THR A 52 -8.76 -3.03 -5.57
N ASP A 53 -8.66 -4.27 -5.08
CA ASP A 53 -9.82 -5.16 -4.95
C ASP A 53 -10.87 -4.61 -3.96
N ALA A 54 -10.43 -4.04 -2.83
CA ALA A 54 -11.32 -3.40 -1.86
C ALA A 54 -12.00 -2.14 -2.44
N ALA A 55 -11.29 -1.33 -3.23
CA ALA A 55 -11.86 -0.20 -3.96
C ALA A 55 -12.91 -0.64 -4.98
N HIS A 56 -12.65 -1.74 -5.71
CA HIS A 56 -13.64 -2.31 -6.62
C HIS A 56 -14.87 -2.86 -5.89
N ALA A 57 -14.69 -3.57 -4.78
CA ALA A 57 -15.78 -4.08 -3.96
C ALA A 57 -16.68 -2.93 -3.45
N ARG A 58 -16.05 -1.89 -2.90
CA ARG A 58 -16.74 -0.68 -2.44
C ARG A 58 -17.52 -0.01 -3.56
N ALA A 59 -16.88 0.25 -4.69
CA ALA A 59 -17.52 0.90 -5.84
C ALA A 59 -18.69 0.07 -6.38
N TRP A 60 -18.55 -1.26 -6.39
CA TRP A 60 -19.63 -2.15 -6.78
C TRP A 60 -20.81 -2.06 -5.80
N GLU A 61 -20.58 -2.11 -4.49
CA GLU A 61 -21.66 -2.02 -3.51
C GLU A 61 -22.36 -0.66 -3.52
N GLU A 62 -21.61 0.44 -3.59
CA GLU A 62 -22.19 1.78 -3.73
C GLU A 62 -23.09 1.85 -4.99
N SER A 63 -22.71 1.17 -6.07
CA SER A 63 -23.53 1.10 -7.29
C SER A 63 -24.82 0.27 -7.13
N GLN A 64 -24.81 -0.77 -6.29
CA GLN A 64 -25.95 -1.68 -6.12
C GLN A 64 -26.92 -1.22 -5.03
N PHE A 65 -26.39 -0.68 -3.95
CA PHE A 65 -27.13 -0.42 -2.71
C PHE A 65 -27.22 1.07 -2.37
N GLY A 66 -26.49 1.93 -3.08
CA GLY A 66 -26.43 3.38 -2.83
C GLY A 66 -25.42 3.79 -1.75
N GLU A 67 -24.94 2.81 -0.97
CA GLU A 67 -23.84 2.94 -0.01
C GLU A 67 -23.10 1.60 0.09
N ALA A 68 -21.81 1.64 0.42
CA ALA A 68 -21.05 0.43 0.76
C ALA A 68 -21.38 -0.01 2.19
N HIS A 69 -21.36 -1.32 2.43
CA HIS A 69 -21.52 -1.88 3.76
C HIS A 69 -20.36 -1.47 4.67
N ALA A 70 -20.62 -1.44 5.97
CA ALA A 70 -19.61 -1.08 6.96
C ALA A 70 -18.36 -1.97 6.88
N GLU A 71 -18.52 -3.27 6.58
CA GLU A 71 -17.39 -4.20 6.39
C GLU A 71 -16.52 -3.81 5.20
N THR A 72 -17.13 -3.51 4.05
CA THR A 72 -16.44 -3.10 2.83
C THR A 72 -15.74 -1.74 2.98
N LEU A 73 -16.32 -0.81 3.75
CA LEU A 73 -15.69 0.45 4.11
C LEU A 73 -14.47 0.25 5.01
N VAL A 74 -14.57 -0.63 6.01
CA VAL A 74 -13.46 -0.95 6.92
C VAL A 74 -12.33 -1.65 6.16
N ASP A 75 -12.64 -2.59 5.28
CA ASP A 75 -11.64 -3.27 4.44
C ASP A 75 -10.94 -2.26 3.52
N HIS A 76 -11.70 -1.36 2.89
CA HIS A 76 -11.14 -0.30 2.05
C HIS A 76 -10.15 0.58 2.82
N GLU A 77 -10.56 1.12 3.99
CA GLU A 77 -9.70 1.95 4.83
C GLU A 77 -8.45 1.18 5.29
N TYR A 78 -8.63 -0.08 5.71
CA TYR A 78 -7.52 -0.91 6.16
C TYR A 78 -6.49 -1.16 5.06
N PHE A 79 -6.92 -1.50 3.84
CA PHE A 79 -5.99 -1.80 2.76
C PHE A 79 -5.33 -0.54 2.18
N GLU A 80 -6.01 0.61 2.18
CA GLU A 80 -5.37 1.90 1.89
C GLU A 80 -4.26 2.19 2.91
N ASP A 81 -4.55 2.07 4.20
CA ASP A 81 -3.55 2.22 5.26
C ASP A 81 -2.38 1.23 5.08
N LEU A 82 -2.67 -0.02 4.74
CA LEU A 82 -1.65 -1.05 4.54
C LEU A 82 -0.69 -0.69 3.39
N VAL A 83 -1.20 -0.16 2.28
CA VAL A 83 -0.37 0.33 1.16
C VAL A 83 0.54 1.44 1.62
N VAL A 84 0.02 2.41 2.38
CA VAL A 84 0.81 3.53 2.86
C VAL A 84 1.91 3.08 3.81
N ALA A 85 1.61 2.17 4.74
CA ALA A 85 2.59 1.67 5.69
C ALA A 85 3.72 0.89 5.02
N TRP A 86 3.42 0.03 4.04
CA TRP A 86 4.45 -0.66 3.26
C TRP A 86 5.23 0.28 2.35
N SER A 87 4.59 1.31 1.80
CA SER A 87 5.26 2.34 1.00
C SER A 87 6.28 3.10 1.83
N LEU A 88 5.95 3.47 3.08
CA LEU A 88 6.88 4.10 4.02
C LEU A 88 8.11 3.22 4.24
N VAL A 89 7.93 1.92 4.49
CA VAL A 89 9.06 0.98 4.67
C VAL A 89 9.90 0.85 3.40
N ALA A 90 9.25 0.74 2.23
CA ALA A 90 9.96 0.67 0.96
C ALA A 90 10.79 1.93 0.68
N THR A 91 10.25 3.11 0.97
CA THR A 91 10.99 4.39 0.87
C THR A 91 12.16 4.45 1.86
N GLN A 92 11.98 4.01 3.11
CA GLN A 92 13.07 3.95 4.10
C GLN A 92 14.22 3.02 3.70
N ARG A 93 13.93 2.05 2.83
CA ARG A 93 14.88 1.06 2.29
C ARG A 93 15.46 1.46 0.93
N GLU A 94 15.14 2.65 0.42
CA GLU A 94 15.57 3.13 -0.92
C GLU A 94 15.17 2.16 -2.04
N ILE A 95 13.98 1.55 -1.94
CA ILE A 95 13.42 0.69 -2.98
C ILE A 95 12.77 1.60 -4.04
N ASP A 96 13.56 1.98 -5.04
CA ASP A 96 13.21 3.01 -6.03
C ASP A 96 12.26 2.53 -7.15
N SER A 97 12.10 1.20 -7.31
CA SER A 97 11.30 0.63 -8.39
C SER A 97 10.76 -0.76 -8.02
N LEU A 98 9.43 -0.86 -7.94
CA LEU A 98 8.72 -2.15 -7.85
C LEU A 98 8.84 -2.94 -9.16
N ASP A 99 8.94 -2.24 -10.29
CA ASP A 99 8.94 -2.79 -11.66
C ASP A 99 10.17 -3.66 -11.92
N GLY A 100 11.37 -3.22 -11.48
CA GLY A 100 12.59 -4.00 -11.63
C GLY A 100 12.57 -5.30 -10.82
N LEU A 101 11.96 -5.26 -9.64
CA LEU A 101 11.91 -6.37 -8.69
C LEU A 101 10.82 -7.41 -9.02
N LEU A 102 9.66 -6.96 -9.48
CA LEU A 102 8.57 -7.86 -9.89
C LEU A 102 8.82 -8.50 -11.27
N THR A 103 9.54 -7.83 -12.17
CA THR A 103 9.94 -8.42 -13.45
C THR A 103 10.91 -9.59 -13.25
N GLU A 104 11.80 -9.51 -12.26
CA GLU A 104 12.68 -10.63 -11.87
C GLU A 104 11.90 -11.79 -11.22
N ALA A 105 10.87 -11.49 -10.42
CA ALA A 105 9.98 -12.50 -9.83
C ALA A 105 9.22 -13.32 -10.88
N VAL A 106 8.68 -12.64 -11.90
CA VAL A 106 7.92 -13.27 -12.99
C VAL A 106 8.84 -14.02 -13.96
N ALA A 107 10.09 -13.58 -14.13
CA ALA A 107 11.06 -14.26 -14.98
C ALA A 107 11.56 -15.61 -14.42
N VAL A 108 11.30 -15.91 -13.14
CA VAL A 108 11.70 -17.15 -12.45
C VAL A 108 10.55 -18.19 -12.39
N HIS A 109 9.41 -17.92 -13.01
CA HIS A 109 8.30 -18.88 -13.20
C HIS A 109 8.01 -19.15 -14.68
#